data_AF-A0A7S0JKV6-F1
#
_entry.id   AF-A0A7S0JKV6-F1
#
_cell.length_a   1.000
_cell.length_b   1.000
_cell.length_c   1.000
_cell.angle_alpha   90.00
_cell.angle_beta   90.00
_cell.angle_gamma   90.00
#
_symmetry.space_group_name_H-M   'P 1'
#
loop_
_entity.id
_entity.type
_entity.pdbx_description
1 polymer ?
#
loop_
_entity_poly.entity_id
_entity_poly.type
_entity_poly.pdbx_seq_one_letter_code
_entity_poly.pdbx_strand_id
1 'polypeptide(L)'
;RGSVERSIAVYRTAWVSIAQAHLGKEGVLWFCAYAADGCVFHPLPVGMERAPTSFTNMMPRNFTRASHYWAYKYVANVARLNYKMMMGEVVRPRQLAAEADAWKLVQSGAFTAAAAEAHAAAVLEAWWTLPDYL
;
A
#
# COMPACT_ATOMS: atom_id res chain seq x y z
N ARG A 1 -9.69 1.28 31.11
CA ARG A 1 -8.57 0.35 31.33
C ARG A 1 -7.96 0.07 29.95
N GLY A 2 -6.75 0.55 29.68
CA GLY A 2 -6.10 0.41 28.37
C GLY A 2 -5.40 -0.95 28.22
N SER A 3 -5.49 -1.51 27.02
CA SER A 3 -5.09 -2.87 26.64
C SER A 3 -3.63 -3.21 27.00
N VAL A 4 -3.42 -4.41 27.56
CA VAL A 4 -2.09 -5.00 27.83
C VAL A 4 -1.44 -5.45 26.51
N GLU A 5 -2.25 -5.71 25.48
CA GLU A 5 -1.80 -6.21 24.18
C GLU A 5 -1.57 -5.07 23.19
N ARG A 6 -0.42 -5.13 22.49
CA ARG A 6 -0.09 -4.24 21.38
C ARG A 6 -0.48 -4.91 20.07
N SER A 7 -1.43 -4.32 19.35
CA SER A 7 -1.77 -4.77 17.99
C SER A 7 -0.55 -4.78 17.07
N ILE A 8 -0.53 -5.67 16.08
CA ILE A 8 0.56 -5.78 15.11
C ILE A 8 0.47 -4.63 14.09
N ALA A 9 -0.71 -4.42 13.51
CA ALA A 9 -0.99 -3.25 12.68
C ALA A 9 -1.28 -2.04 13.58
N VAL A 10 -0.36 -1.09 13.64
CA VAL A 10 -0.49 0.11 14.48
C VAL A 10 -0.24 1.37 13.66
N TYR A 11 -0.83 2.47 14.11
CA TYR A 11 -0.69 3.78 13.45
C TYR A 11 0.76 4.29 13.33
N ARG A 12 1.70 3.70 14.08
CA ARG A 12 3.14 4.02 14.07
C ARG A 12 3.93 3.23 13.02
N THR A 13 3.32 2.26 12.34
CA THR A 13 3.97 1.49 11.29
C THR A 13 4.40 2.44 10.17
N ALA A 14 5.69 2.42 9.83
CA ALA A 14 6.24 3.24 8.77
C ALA A 14 6.06 2.56 7.40
N TRP A 15 6.29 1.25 7.33
CA TRP A 15 6.03 0.40 6.17
C TRP A 15 5.86 -1.05 6.61
N VAL A 16 5.32 -1.87 5.72
CA VAL A 16 5.27 -3.33 5.82
C VAL A 16 5.83 -3.91 4.53
N SER A 17 6.60 -4.99 4.65
CA SER A 17 7.07 -5.74 3.50
C SER A 17 6.87 -7.25 3.69
N ILE A 18 6.59 -7.95 2.59
CA ILE A 18 6.50 -9.40 2.54
C ILE A 18 7.38 -9.85 1.37
N ALA A 19 8.44 -10.60 1.67
CA ALA A 19 9.29 -11.19 0.65
C ALA A 19 8.72 -12.55 0.24
N GLN A 20 8.33 -12.68 -1.01
CA GLN A 20 7.84 -13.93 -1.59
C GLN A 20 8.91 -14.50 -2.52
N ALA A 21 9.43 -15.67 -2.18
CA ALA A 21 10.33 -16.44 -3.04
C ALA A 21 9.60 -17.67 -3.57
N HIS A 22 9.90 -18.06 -4.81
CA HIS A 22 9.38 -19.28 -5.41
C HIS A 22 10.51 -20.04 -6.08
N LEU A 23 10.51 -21.37 -5.96
CA LEU A 23 11.55 -22.19 -6.56
C LEU A 23 11.43 -22.12 -8.09
N GLY A 24 12.51 -21.74 -8.77
CA GLY A 24 12.56 -21.66 -10.24
C GLY A 24 11.81 -20.48 -10.87
N LYS A 25 11.38 -19.48 -10.08
CA LYS A 25 10.81 -18.22 -10.59
C LYS A 25 11.44 -17.03 -9.89
N GLU A 26 11.31 -15.85 -10.49
CA GLU A 26 11.71 -14.60 -9.86
C GLU A 26 10.87 -14.33 -8.60
N GLY A 27 11.53 -13.82 -7.56
CA GLY A 27 10.86 -13.41 -6.33
C GLY A 27 10.10 -12.09 -6.50
N VAL A 28 9.18 -11.85 -5.57
CA VAL A 28 8.40 -10.60 -5.49
C VAL A 28 8.48 -10.05 -4.08
N LEU A 29 8.77 -8.75 -3.97
CA LEU A 29 8.66 -8.02 -2.71
C LEU A 29 7.33 -7.28 -2.70
N TRP A 30 6.42 -7.68 -1.82
CA TRP A 30 5.18 -6.94 -1.57
C TRP A 30 5.47 -5.83 -0.58
N PHE A 31 5.27 -4.58 -0.97
CA PHE A 31 5.60 -3.40 -0.19
C PHE A 31 4.37 -2.55 0.08
N CYS A 32 4.20 -2.09 1.31
CA CYS A 32 3.14 -1.19 1.74
C CYS A 32 3.75 -0.03 2.54
N ALA A 33 3.49 1.21 2.12
CA ALA A 33 4.10 2.41 2.68
C ALA A 33 3.41 2.95 3.96
N TYR A 34 2.67 2.11 4.69
CA TYR A 34 2.06 2.43 5.99
C TYR A 34 1.61 1.11 6.68
N ALA A 35 0.66 1.19 7.60
CA ALA A 35 0.06 0.06 8.28
C ALA A 35 -0.84 -0.76 7.34
N ALA A 36 -0.86 -2.09 7.53
CA ALA A 36 -1.60 -3.02 6.68
C ALA A 36 -3.14 -2.96 6.83
N ASP A 37 -3.67 -2.14 7.73
CA ASP A 37 -5.10 -2.12 8.08
C ASP A 37 -6.01 -1.42 7.05
N GLY A 38 -5.45 -0.83 5.99
CA GLY A 38 -6.20 -0.17 4.90
C GLY A 38 -5.32 0.34 3.74
N CYS A 39 -4.17 -0.28 3.53
CA CYS A 39 -3.17 0.14 2.55
C CYS A 39 -2.83 -1.01 1.61
N VAL A 40 -2.52 -0.69 0.36
CA VAL A 40 -2.29 -1.70 -0.68
C VAL A 40 -0.88 -2.26 -0.58
N PHE A 41 -0.77 -3.58 -0.66
CA PHE A 41 0.51 -4.24 -0.91
C PHE A 41 0.85 -4.17 -2.41
N HIS A 42 1.87 -3.39 -2.75
CA HIS A 42 2.37 -3.26 -4.10
C HIS A 42 3.41 -4.34 -4.38
N PRO A 43 3.30 -5.09 -5.48
CA PRO A 43 4.33 -6.03 -5.87
C PRO A 43 5.50 -5.25 -6.45
N LEU A 44 6.72 -5.64 -6.10
CA LEU A 44 7.96 -5.13 -6.68
C LEU A 44 8.77 -6.33 -7.18
N PRO A 45 9.09 -6.42 -8.48
CA PRO A 45 9.92 -7.50 -8.98
C PRO A 45 11.33 -7.41 -8.38
N VAL A 46 11.92 -8.56 -8.07
CA VAL A 46 13.31 -8.61 -7.60
C VAL A 46 14.24 -8.25 -8.76
N GLY A 47 15.29 -7.46 -8.48
CA GLY A 47 16.27 -7.04 -9.48
C GLY A 47 16.00 -5.69 -10.14
N MET A 48 14.97 -4.95 -9.71
CA MET A 48 14.78 -3.55 -10.11
C MET A 48 15.98 -2.68 -9.69
N GLU A 49 16.41 -1.79 -10.58
CA GLU A 49 17.43 -0.78 -10.25
C GLU A 49 16.89 0.35 -9.36
N ARG A 50 15.59 0.66 -9.48
CA ARG A 50 14.93 1.76 -8.76
C ARG A 50 13.52 1.36 -8.37
N ALA A 51 13.13 1.69 -7.14
CA ALA A 51 11.76 1.56 -6.67
C ALA A 51 10.85 2.61 -7.32
N PRO A 52 9.51 2.38 -7.34
CA PRO A 52 8.57 3.38 -7.80
C PRO A 52 8.79 4.75 -7.16
N THR A 53 8.65 5.80 -7.97
CA THR A 53 8.99 7.18 -7.56
C THR A 53 8.23 7.60 -6.31
N SER A 54 6.98 7.16 -6.18
CA SER A 54 6.10 7.44 -5.05
C SER A 54 6.55 6.82 -3.71
N PHE A 55 7.45 5.83 -3.73
CA PHE A 55 8.07 5.26 -2.52
C PHE A 55 9.41 5.93 -2.16
N THR A 56 9.96 6.80 -3.01
CA THR A 56 11.24 7.46 -2.72
C THR A 56 11.10 8.64 -1.74
N ASN A 57 9.91 9.25 -1.67
CA ASN A 57 9.66 10.48 -0.90
C ASN A 57 8.74 10.22 0.31
N MET A 58 9.07 9.24 1.16
CA MET A 58 8.24 8.83 2.29
C MET A 58 8.61 9.48 3.63
N MET A 59 9.40 10.56 3.61
CA MET A 59 9.94 11.16 4.83
C MET A 59 8.81 11.71 5.74
N PRO A 60 8.64 11.22 6.98
CA PRO A 60 7.53 11.62 7.84
C PRO A 60 7.53 13.10 8.25
N ARG A 61 8.63 13.82 8.04
CA ARG A 61 8.75 15.26 8.34
C ARG A 61 8.28 16.15 7.18
N ASN A 62 8.24 15.63 5.96
CA ASN A 62 7.98 16.41 4.76
C ASN A 62 6.70 15.88 4.11
N PHE A 63 5.58 16.59 4.32
CA PHE A 63 4.33 16.26 3.65
C PHE A 63 4.48 16.42 2.13
N THR A 64 4.05 15.41 1.38
CA THR A 64 4.00 15.48 -0.08
C THR A 64 2.89 14.59 -0.62
N ARG A 65 2.14 15.11 -1.61
CA ARG A 65 1.12 14.35 -2.32
C ARG A 65 1.70 13.32 -3.28
N ALA A 66 2.98 13.43 -3.63
CA ALA A 66 3.64 12.44 -4.48
C ALA A 66 3.98 11.13 -3.74
N SER A 67 3.62 10.99 -2.46
CA SER A 67 4.04 9.87 -1.61
C SER A 67 2.89 9.00 -1.15
N HIS A 68 3.04 7.69 -1.34
CA HIS A 68 2.09 6.71 -0.82
C HIS A 68 1.99 6.77 0.70
N TYR A 69 3.09 7.03 1.40
CA TYR A 69 3.07 7.15 2.86
C TYR A 69 2.04 8.17 3.33
N TRP A 70 2.01 9.34 2.69
CA TRP A 70 1.07 10.41 3.06
C TRP A 70 -0.34 10.16 2.58
N ALA A 71 -0.53 9.58 1.40
CA ALA A 71 -1.84 9.20 0.88
C ALA A 71 -2.53 8.20 1.83
N TYR A 72 -1.81 7.12 2.16
CA TYR A 72 -2.27 6.10 3.10
C TYR A 72 -2.57 6.65 4.49
N LYS A 73 -1.68 7.48 5.02
CA LYS A 73 -1.85 8.06 6.35
C LYS A 73 -3.02 9.05 6.39
N TYR A 74 -3.25 9.79 5.31
CA TYR A 74 -4.39 10.70 5.21
C TYR A 74 -5.72 9.92 5.22
N VAL A 75 -5.87 8.95 4.32
CA VAL A 75 -7.04 8.05 4.27
C VAL A 75 -7.27 7.37 5.62
N ALA A 76 -6.24 6.77 6.21
CA ALA A 76 -6.36 6.07 7.49
C ALA A 76 -6.79 7.00 8.64
N ASN A 77 -6.40 8.27 8.63
CA ASN A 77 -6.83 9.23 9.64
C ASN A 77 -8.30 9.64 9.45
N VAL A 78 -8.73 9.89 8.21
CA VAL A 78 -10.14 10.21 7.90
C VAL A 78 -11.02 9.01 8.23
N ALA A 79 -10.65 7.82 7.77
CA ALA A 79 -11.44 6.61 7.94
C ALA A 79 -11.61 6.19 9.42
N ARG A 80 -10.73 6.64 10.32
CA ARG A 80 -10.87 6.40 11.78
C ARG A 80 -12.00 7.19 12.42
N LEU A 81 -12.53 8.25 11.78
CA LEU A 81 -13.67 9.01 12.29
C LEU A 81 -14.93 8.16 12.41
N ASN A 82 -15.16 7.25 11.45
CA ASN A 82 -16.19 6.22 11.51
C ASN A 82 -15.63 4.89 10.99
N TYR A 83 -14.76 4.26 11.79
CA TYR A 83 -13.99 3.09 11.38
C TYR A 83 -14.84 1.97 10.78
N LYS A 84 -16.00 1.65 11.39
CA LYS A 84 -16.82 0.54 10.93
C LYS A 84 -17.31 0.74 9.49
N MET A 85 -17.85 1.92 9.20
CA MET A 85 -18.39 2.25 7.87
C MET A 85 -17.25 2.56 6.89
N MET A 86 -16.40 3.53 7.22
CA MET A 86 -15.36 4.02 6.30
C MET A 86 -14.32 2.95 5.97
N MET A 87 -13.78 2.23 6.97
CA MET A 87 -12.82 1.17 6.68
C MET A 87 -13.49 -0.08 6.12
N GLY A 88 -14.64 -0.46 6.67
CA GLY A 88 -15.32 -1.71 6.32
C GLY A 88 -15.97 -1.69 4.94
N GLU A 89 -16.68 -0.62 4.61
CA GLU A 89 -17.50 -0.53 3.40
C GLU A 89 -16.78 0.16 2.24
N VAL A 90 -15.73 0.94 2.52
CA VAL A 90 -15.10 1.80 1.50
C VAL A 90 -13.62 1.47 1.29
N VAL A 91 -12.78 1.59 2.33
CA VAL A 91 -11.31 1.43 2.18
C VAL A 91 -10.92 -0.02 1.88
N ARG A 92 -11.42 -0.99 2.67
CA ARG A 92 -11.03 -2.41 2.50
C ARG A 92 -11.46 -3.00 1.16
N PRO A 93 -12.69 -2.78 0.64
CA PRO A 93 -13.04 -3.25 -0.69
C PRO A 93 -12.12 -2.69 -1.79
N ARG A 94 -11.74 -1.41 -1.70
CA ARG A 94 -10.80 -0.80 -2.65
C ARG A 94 -9.38 -1.32 -2.51
N GLN A 95 -8.92 -1.57 -1.28
CA GLN A 95 -7.66 -2.27 -1.03
C GLN A 95 -7.64 -3.63 -1.72
N LEU A 96 -8.65 -4.46 -1.48
CA LEU A 96 -8.73 -5.81 -2.06
C LEU A 96 -8.78 -5.79 -3.59
N ALA A 97 -9.50 -4.84 -4.19
CA ALA A 97 -9.53 -4.68 -5.64
C ALA A 97 -8.15 -4.33 -6.20
N ALA A 98 -7.45 -3.36 -5.59
CA ALA A 98 -6.11 -2.95 -6.01
C ALA A 98 -5.06 -4.07 -5.83
N GLU A 99 -5.18 -4.87 -4.76
CA GLU A 99 -4.33 -6.04 -4.51
C GLU A 99 -4.63 -7.19 -5.48
N ALA A 100 -5.89 -7.38 -5.88
CA ALA A 100 -6.25 -8.34 -6.91
C ALA A 100 -5.64 -7.97 -8.28
N ASP A 101 -5.62 -6.68 -8.62
CA ASP A 101 -4.98 -6.20 -9.85
C ASP A 101 -3.46 -6.35 -9.79
N ALA A 102 -2.84 -6.05 -8.65
CA ALA A 102 -1.44 -6.36 -8.40
C ALA A 102 -1.12 -7.85 -8.56
N TRP A 103 -1.99 -8.73 -8.05
CA TRP A 103 -1.80 -10.18 -8.15
C TRP A 103 -1.85 -10.66 -9.61
N LYS A 104 -2.75 -10.11 -10.44
CA LYS A 104 -2.79 -10.40 -11.88
C LYS A 104 -1.48 -10.02 -12.57
N LEU A 105 -0.87 -8.89 -12.20
CA LEU A 105 0.43 -8.47 -12.73
C LEU A 105 1.52 -9.51 -12.40
N VAL A 106 1.58 -9.97 -11.15
CA VAL A 106 2.54 -11.00 -10.73
C VAL A 106 2.30 -12.33 -11.44
N GLN A 107 1.03 -12.74 -11.62
CA GLN A 107 0.69 -14.00 -12.29
C GLN A 107 0.97 -13.99 -13.80
N SER A 108 1.03 -12.82 -14.43
CA SER A 108 1.32 -12.69 -15.87
C SER A 108 2.72 -13.20 -16.24
N GLY A 109 3.64 -13.32 -15.27
CA GLY A 109 5.00 -13.82 -15.49
C GLY A 109 5.96 -12.84 -16.17
N ALA A 110 5.49 -11.67 -16.59
CA ALA A 110 6.28 -10.60 -17.20
C ALA A 110 6.18 -9.30 -16.38
N PHE A 111 6.29 -9.42 -15.06
CA PHE A 111 6.15 -8.28 -14.16
C PHE A 111 7.41 -7.42 -14.15
N THR A 112 7.37 -6.29 -14.84
CA THR A 112 8.51 -5.39 -15.01
C THR A 112 8.50 -4.23 -14.00
N ALA A 113 9.65 -3.55 -13.86
CA ALA A 113 9.76 -2.31 -13.11
C ALA A 113 8.74 -1.24 -13.56
N ALA A 114 8.50 -1.15 -14.87
CA ALA A 114 7.54 -0.20 -15.43
C ALA A 114 6.08 -0.55 -15.05
N ALA A 115 5.73 -1.84 -15.02
CA ALA A 115 4.43 -2.29 -14.56
C ALA A 115 4.23 -2.00 -13.06
N ALA A 116 5.28 -2.15 -12.25
CA ALA A 116 5.26 -1.80 -10.83
C ALA A 116 5.06 -0.29 -10.61
N GLU A 117 5.76 0.56 -11.37
CA GLU A 117 5.58 2.02 -11.32
C GLU A 117 4.16 2.42 -11.76
N ALA A 118 3.65 1.85 -12.85
CA ALA A 118 2.30 2.16 -13.34
C ALA A 118 1.22 1.76 -12.33
N HIS A 119 1.33 0.57 -11.72
CA HIS A 119 0.42 0.14 -10.65
C HIS A 119 0.49 1.07 -9.44
N ALA A 120 1.70 1.41 -9.00
CA ALA A 120 1.90 2.34 -7.89
C ALA A 120 1.29 3.71 -8.20
N ALA A 121 1.49 4.28 -9.38
CA ALA A 121 0.92 5.57 -9.77
C ALA A 121 -0.63 5.55 -9.76
N ALA A 122 -1.23 4.49 -10.30
CA ALA A 122 -2.69 4.34 -10.33
C ALA A 122 -3.29 4.25 -8.91
N VAL A 123 -2.64 3.49 -8.02
CA VAL A 123 -3.07 3.38 -6.62
C VAL A 123 -2.89 4.70 -5.88
N LEU A 124 -1.79 5.43 -6.11
CA LEU A 124 -1.56 6.73 -5.48
C LEU A 124 -2.69 7.72 -5.80
N GLU A 125 -3.03 7.85 -7.08
CA GLU A 125 -4.14 8.67 -7.56
C GLU A 125 -5.47 8.26 -6.89
N ALA A 126 -5.75 6.96 -6.87
CA ALA A 126 -6.97 6.43 -6.25
C ALA A 126 -7.04 6.72 -4.74
N TRP A 127 -5.92 6.62 -4.02
CA TRP A 127 -5.91 6.88 -2.57
C TRP A 127 -6.03 8.36 -2.20
N TRP A 128 -5.65 9.28 -3.09
CA TRP A 128 -5.87 10.71 -2.85
C TRP A 128 -7.32 11.14 -3.07
N THR A 129 -8.06 10.46 -3.94
CA THR A 129 -9.49 10.73 -4.17
C THR A 129 -10.40 9.93 -3.22
N LEU A 130 -9.88 8.87 -2.61
CA LEU A 130 -10.61 8.01 -1.69
C LEU A 130 -11.32 8.75 -0.54
N PRO A 131 -10.73 9.77 0.12
CA PRO A 131 -11.38 10.52 1.19
C PRO A 131 -12.68 11.22 0.80
N ASP A 132 -12.87 11.55 -0.47
CA ASP A 132 -14.11 12.18 -0.96
C ASP A 132 -15.32 11.23 -0.92
N TYR A 133 -15.07 9.95 -0.66
CA TYR A 133 -16.07 8.89 -0.55
C TYR A 133 -16.17 8.29 0.87
N LEU A 134 -15.49 8.86 1.86
CA LEU A 134 -15.48 8.40 3.25
C LEU A 134 -16.49 9.16 4.12
#